data_AF-A0A9Y3VBK1-F1
#
_entry.id   AF-A0A9Y3VBK1-F1
#
_cell.length_a   1.000
_cell.length_b   1.000
_cell.length_c   1.000
_cell.angle_alpha   90.00
_cell.angle_beta   90.00
_cell.angle_gamma   90.00
#
_symmetry.space_group_name_H-M   'P 1'
#
loop_
_entity.id
_entity.type
_entity.pdbx_description
1 polymer ?
#
loop_
_entity_poly.entity_id
_entity_poly.type
_entity_poly.pdbx_seq_one_letter_code
_entity_poly.pdbx_strand_id
1 'polypeptide(L)'
;MYCAVQERPLQELREELQTELTEALASYRKHCCSASVSAGQVRTLRTHLVLPQYLRALPVYINSLRKSEVLLPGLRSSIHQRLQQRCQVLRMDTCSTATHFYPLLLPLPLSTDGSNLPKPEEALRCSAASLEPRGLYLVHTPLTLLLWVGTQVPACTLVELFNTSCFSSLPSGETKLPVLENHLSIGIRSLINTLNSGASCTRKLWVVKQGDSCEEALQRHLVEDKSPNGGASYADFLYHLHVNSVRLLQ
;
A
#
# COMPACT_ATOMS: atom_id res chain seq x y z
N MET A 1 7.86 -18.18 -4.41
CA MET A 1 8.11 -17.15 -5.44
C MET A 1 9.36 -16.29 -5.16
N TYR A 2 9.50 -15.56 -4.04
CA TYR A 2 10.75 -14.79 -3.76
C TYR A 2 12.02 -15.66 -3.67
N CYS A 3 11.91 -16.94 -3.31
CA CYS A 3 13.03 -17.87 -3.38
C CYS A 3 13.49 -18.12 -4.82
N ALA A 4 12.55 -18.25 -5.76
CA ALA A 4 12.80 -18.55 -7.18
C ALA A 4 13.41 -17.39 -7.97
N VAL A 5 13.44 -16.17 -7.40
CA VAL A 5 14.04 -14.97 -8.00
C VAL A 5 15.52 -15.15 -8.36
N GLN A 6 16.23 -16.05 -7.68
CA GLN A 6 17.64 -16.33 -7.96
C GLN A 6 17.85 -17.29 -9.14
N GLU A 7 16.82 -18.06 -9.50
CA GLU A 7 16.93 -19.15 -10.48
C GLU A 7 16.18 -18.86 -11.79
N ARG A 8 15.19 -17.97 -11.76
CA ARG A 8 14.28 -17.71 -12.89
C ARG A 8 14.23 -16.23 -13.27
N PRO A 9 14.02 -15.91 -14.56
CA PRO A 9 13.78 -14.54 -15.01
C PRO A 9 12.60 -13.88 -14.29
N LEU A 10 12.78 -12.61 -13.88
CA LEU A 10 11.75 -11.86 -13.15
C LEU A 10 10.46 -11.65 -13.95
N GLN A 11 10.58 -11.55 -15.28
CA GLN A 11 9.42 -11.42 -16.15
C GLN A 11 8.54 -12.67 -16.10
N GLU A 12 9.16 -13.84 -16.19
CA GLU A 12 8.47 -15.13 -16.12
C GLU A 12 7.71 -15.29 -14.80
N LEU A 13 8.35 -14.98 -13.67
CA LEU A 13 7.70 -15.03 -12.35
C LEU A 13 6.49 -14.09 -12.24
N ARG A 14 6.56 -12.90 -12.86
CA ARG A 14 5.45 -11.93 -12.84
C ARG A 14 4.29 -12.33 -13.74
N GLU A 15 4.59 -13.01 -14.84
CA GLU A 15 3.59 -13.56 -15.77
C GLU A 15 2.91 -14.77 -15.15
N GLU A 16 3.66 -15.67 -14.52
CA GLU A 16 3.15 -16.83 -13.77
C GLU A 16 2.12 -16.41 -12.72
N LEU A 17 2.42 -15.41 -11.87
CA LEU A 17 1.47 -14.89 -10.89
C LEU A 17 0.15 -14.39 -11.50
N GLN A 18 0.22 -13.80 -12.69
CA GLN A 18 -0.96 -13.33 -13.40
C GLN A 18 -1.74 -14.51 -14.00
N THR A 19 -1.04 -15.48 -14.57
CA THR A 19 -1.63 -16.68 -15.17
C THR A 19 -2.32 -17.54 -14.12
N GLU A 20 -1.65 -17.89 -13.03
CA GLU A 20 -2.21 -18.69 -11.93
C GLU A 20 -3.47 -18.04 -11.35
N LEU A 21 -3.45 -16.73 -11.11
CA LEU A 21 -4.63 -16.01 -10.61
C LEU A 21 -5.76 -16.02 -11.65
N THR A 22 -5.44 -15.83 -12.93
CA THR A 22 -6.44 -15.85 -14.01
C THR A 22 -7.09 -17.23 -14.13
N GLU A 23 -6.30 -18.29 -14.08
CA GLU A 23 -6.76 -19.68 -14.14
C GLU A 23 -7.61 -20.05 -12.93
N ALA A 24 -7.20 -19.66 -11.71
CA ALA A 24 -7.98 -19.86 -10.51
C ALA A 24 -9.36 -19.18 -10.60
N LEU A 25 -9.41 -17.95 -11.09
CA LEU A 25 -10.66 -17.21 -11.29
C LEU A 25 -11.52 -17.81 -12.41
N ALA A 26 -10.92 -18.24 -13.52
CA ALA A 26 -11.61 -18.93 -14.60
C ALA A 26 -12.21 -20.27 -14.13
N SER A 27 -11.45 -21.04 -13.36
CA SER A 27 -11.91 -22.30 -12.78
C SER A 27 -13.06 -22.10 -11.80
N TYR A 28 -12.96 -21.11 -10.89
CA TYR A 28 -14.05 -20.76 -9.97
C TYR A 28 -15.31 -20.36 -10.73
N ARG A 29 -15.16 -19.54 -11.78
CA ARG A 29 -16.27 -19.13 -12.65
C ARG A 29 -16.92 -20.32 -13.37
N LYS A 30 -16.14 -21.27 -13.87
CA LYS A 30 -16.63 -22.45 -14.58
C LYS A 30 -17.40 -23.40 -13.66
N HIS A 31 -16.90 -23.66 -12.46
CA HIS A 31 -17.40 -24.74 -11.60
C HIS A 31 -18.34 -24.27 -10.48
N CYS A 32 -18.15 -23.06 -9.95
CA CYS A 32 -18.93 -22.57 -8.81
C CYS A 32 -20.05 -21.61 -9.22
N CYS A 33 -19.88 -20.89 -10.34
CA CYS A 33 -20.88 -19.91 -10.81
C CYS A 33 -21.88 -20.50 -11.82
N SER A 34 -21.67 -21.73 -12.29
CA SER A 34 -22.59 -22.44 -13.19
C SER A 34 -23.73 -23.12 -12.45
N ALA A 35 -23.60 -23.37 -11.14
CA ALA A 35 -24.64 -24.03 -10.33
C ALA A 35 -25.69 -23.07 -9.74
N SER A 36 -25.50 -21.75 -9.83
CA SER A 36 -26.25 -20.77 -9.02
C SER A 36 -27.04 -19.72 -9.83
N VAL A 37 -27.41 -19.98 -11.09
CA VAL A 37 -27.86 -18.88 -11.97
C VAL A 37 -28.97 -19.27 -12.95
N SER A 38 -30.18 -18.78 -12.68
CA SER A 38 -31.27 -18.64 -13.65
C SER A 38 -30.82 -17.77 -14.83
N ALA A 39 -31.25 -18.09 -16.05
CA ALA A 39 -30.75 -17.57 -17.33
C ALA A 39 -30.60 -16.03 -17.48
N GLY A 40 -31.25 -15.21 -16.64
CA GLY A 40 -31.11 -13.75 -16.64
C GLY A 40 -29.78 -13.22 -16.10
N GLN A 41 -29.14 -13.91 -15.16
CA GLN A 41 -27.94 -13.42 -14.46
C GLN A 41 -26.63 -13.96 -15.05
N VAL A 42 -26.74 -14.87 -16.02
CA VAL A 42 -25.66 -15.31 -16.92
C VAL A 42 -25.15 -14.15 -17.80
N ARG A 43 -25.98 -13.14 -18.09
CA ARG A 43 -25.55 -11.92 -18.81
C ARG A 43 -24.73 -10.99 -17.90
N THR A 44 -25.07 -10.87 -16.62
CA THR A 44 -24.37 -10.05 -15.63
C THR A 44 -23.01 -10.64 -15.24
N LEU A 45 -22.88 -11.97 -15.26
CA LEU A 45 -21.59 -12.64 -15.04
C LEU A 45 -20.62 -12.35 -16.19
N ARG A 46 -21.08 -12.13 -17.43
CA ARG A 46 -20.20 -11.74 -18.55
C ARG A 46 -19.66 -10.31 -18.45
N THR A 47 -20.25 -9.44 -17.62
CA THR A 47 -19.85 -8.03 -17.51
C THR A 47 -19.06 -7.70 -16.24
N HIS A 48 -19.02 -8.60 -15.26
CA HIS A 48 -18.33 -8.38 -13.99
C HIS A 48 -17.37 -9.52 -13.64
N LEU A 49 -16.23 -9.16 -13.03
CA LEU A 49 -15.30 -10.13 -12.47
C LEU A 49 -15.95 -10.79 -11.25
N VAL A 50 -15.99 -12.13 -11.27
CA VAL A 50 -16.62 -12.92 -10.21
C VAL A 50 -15.53 -13.43 -9.30
N LEU A 51 -15.56 -12.98 -8.04
CA LEU A 51 -14.57 -13.31 -7.04
C LEU A 51 -15.24 -14.05 -5.88
N PRO A 52 -14.63 -15.13 -5.36
CA PRO A 52 -15.03 -15.72 -4.09
C PRO A 52 -15.01 -14.66 -2.98
N GLN A 53 -15.99 -14.69 -2.07
CA GLN A 53 -16.12 -13.69 -1.01
C GLN A 53 -14.84 -13.53 -0.18
N TYR A 54 -14.18 -14.65 0.14
CA TYR A 54 -12.94 -14.69 0.92
C TYR A 54 -11.67 -14.33 0.11
N LEU A 55 -11.76 -14.25 -1.22
CA LEU A 55 -10.62 -13.95 -2.10
C LEU A 55 -10.73 -12.58 -2.79
N ARG A 56 -11.65 -11.72 -2.35
CA ARG A 56 -11.82 -10.37 -2.94
C ARG A 56 -10.57 -9.50 -2.85
N ALA A 57 -9.77 -9.67 -1.80
CA ALA A 57 -8.52 -8.93 -1.62
C ALA A 57 -7.32 -9.58 -2.33
N LEU A 58 -7.44 -10.83 -2.79
CA LEU A 58 -6.32 -11.54 -3.42
C LEU A 58 -5.77 -10.79 -4.64
N PRO A 59 -6.59 -10.25 -5.57
CA PRO A 59 -6.07 -9.53 -6.72
C PRO A 59 -5.25 -8.29 -6.36
N VAL A 60 -5.62 -7.55 -5.31
CA VAL A 60 -4.84 -6.36 -4.91
C VAL A 60 -3.50 -6.74 -4.30
N TYR A 61 -3.45 -7.81 -3.49
CA TYR A 61 -2.20 -8.33 -2.95
C TYR A 61 -1.27 -8.85 -4.05
N ILE A 62 -1.80 -9.62 -5.01
CA ILE A 62 -1.00 -10.11 -6.15
C ILE A 62 -0.52 -8.96 -7.02
N ASN A 63 -1.34 -7.93 -7.26
CA ASN A 63 -0.90 -6.75 -8.00
C ASN A 63 0.23 -6.02 -7.27
N SER A 64 0.10 -5.81 -5.96
CA SER A 64 1.14 -5.19 -5.15
C SER A 64 2.44 -6.00 -5.15
N LEU A 65 2.33 -7.31 -5.00
CA LEU A 65 3.45 -8.25 -5.06
C LEU A 65 4.20 -8.16 -6.40
N ARG A 66 3.47 -8.14 -7.53
CA ARG A 66 4.04 -7.96 -8.87
C ARG A 66 4.73 -6.61 -9.06
N LYS A 67 4.33 -5.59 -8.29
CA LYS A 67 4.92 -4.25 -8.26
C LYS A 67 6.05 -4.09 -7.25
N SER A 68 6.40 -5.14 -6.52
CA SER A 68 7.54 -5.11 -5.59
C SER A 68 8.85 -4.82 -6.33
N GLU A 69 9.73 -4.06 -5.68
CA GLU A 69 11.09 -3.81 -6.18
C GLU A 69 11.92 -5.09 -6.35
N VAL A 70 11.56 -6.17 -5.66
CA VAL A 70 12.22 -7.47 -5.83
C VAL A 70 11.93 -8.04 -7.22
N LEU A 71 10.69 -7.89 -7.73
CA LEU A 71 10.25 -8.47 -9.00
C LEU A 71 10.30 -7.51 -10.17
N LEU A 72 10.23 -6.20 -9.92
CA LEU A 72 10.37 -5.20 -10.97
C LEU A 72 11.85 -5.03 -11.35
N PRO A 73 12.16 -4.96 -12.66
CA PRO A 73 13.46 -4.52 -13.14
C PRO A 73 13.57 -3.00 -13.01
N GLY A 74 13.63 -2.48 -11.78
CA GLY A 74 13.67 -1.05 -11.53
C GLY A 74 15.07 -0.47 -11.75
N LEU A 75 15.17 0.63 -12.50
CA LEU A 75 16.39 1.46 -12.61
C LEU A 75 16.67 2.28 -11.34
N ARG A 76 15.69 2.38 -10.44
CA ARG A 76 15.72 3.25 -9.25
C ARG A 76 16.15 2.57 -7.95
N SER A 77 16.39 1.26 -7.97
CA SER A 77 16.79 0.49 -6.79
C SER A 77 18.08 -0.28 -7.06
N SER A 78 19.05 -0.17 -6.16
CA SER A 78 20.29 -0.94 -6.24
C SER A 78 20.05 -2.43 -6.03
N ILE A 79 20.95 -3.26 -6.55
CA ILE A 79 20.92 -4.72 -6.34
C ILE A 79 20.93 -5.04 -4.83
N HIS A 80 21.70 -4.28 -4.05
CA HIS A 80 21.79 -4.47 -2.60
C HIS A 80 20.44 -4.22 -1.91
N GLN A 81 19.75 -3.12 -2.22
CA GLN A 81 18.43 -2.81 -1.67
C GLN A 81 17.41 -3.90 -2.00
N ARG A 82 17.41 -4.39 -3.25
CA ARG A 82 16.50 -5.46 -3.69
C ARG A 82 16.77 -6.77 -2.96
N LEU A 83 18.05 -7.13 -2.78
CA LEU A 83 18.44 -8.31 -2.02
C LEU A 83 18.05 -8.18 -0.54
N GLN A 84 18.28 -7.00 0.05
CA GLN A 84 17.90 -6.71 1.42
C GLN A 84 16.39 -6.83 1.62
N GLN A 85 15.58 -6.22 0.75
CA GLN A 85 14.12 -6.32 0.81
C GLN A 85 13.66 -7.77 0.67
N ARG A 86 14.24 -8.54 -0.27
CA ARG A 86 13.95 -9.97 -0.39
C ARG A 86 14.20 -10.71 0.91
N CYS A 87 15.36 -10.53 1.53
CA CYS A 87 15.70 -11.19 2.78
C CYS A 87 14.79 -10.76 3.94
N GLN A 88 14.40 -9.49 4.00
CA GLN A 88 13.48 -8.99 5.01
C GLN A 88 12.09 -9.59 4.85
N VAL A 89 11.52 -9.60 3.64
CA VAL A 89 10.19 -10.16 3.37
C VAL A 89 10.15 -11.66 3.65
N LEU A 90 11.19 -12.41 3.29
CA LEU A 90 11.27 -13.85 3.57
C LEU A 90 11.31 -14.19 5.07
N ARG A 91 11.62 -13.22 5.94
CA ARG A 91 11.64 -13.39 7.41
C ARG A 91 10.37 -12.91 8.10
N MET A 92 9.45 -12.29 7.37
CA MET A 92 8.20 -11.77 7.94
C MET A 92 7.22 -12.90 8.26
N ASP A 93 6.44 -12.70 9.32
CA ASP A 93 5.26 -13.52 9.55
C ASP A 93 4.14 -13.17 8.54
N THR A 94 3.04 -13.92 8.58
CA THR A 94 1.93 -13.73 7.63
C THR A 94 1.29 -12.35 7.76
N CYS A 95 1.13 -11.84 8.99
CA CYS A 95 0.51 -10.54 9.25
C CYS A 95 1.36 -9.39 8.70
N SER A 96 2.65 -9.38 9.03
CA SER A 96 3.61 -8.41 8.51
C SER A 96 3.71 -8.49 6.99
N THR A 97 3.73 -9.69 6.42
CA THR A 97 3.76 -9.87 4.97
C THR A 97 2.54 -9.23 4.30
N ALA A 98 1.34 -9.41 4.87
CA ALA A 98 0.13 -8.76 4.38
C ALA A 98 0.25 -7.23 4.45
N THR A 99 0.66 -6.68 5.61
CA THR A 99 0.85 -5.22 5.77
C THR A 99 2.00 -4.65 4.93
N HIS A 100 2.98 -5.47 4.54
CA HIS A 100 4.04 -5.06 3.62
C HIS A 100 3.51 -4.83 2.21
N PHE A 101 2.63 -5.73 1.72
CA PHE A 101 2.05 -5.63 0.39
C PHE A 101 0.78 -4.77 0.33
N TYR A 102 0.10 -4.55 1.44
CA TYR A 102 -0.97 -3.57 1.54
C TYR A 102 -0.75 -2.72 2.81
N PRO A 103 0.00 -1.61 2.68
CA PRO A 103 0.28 -0.71 3.79
C PRO A 103 -0.98 -0.20 4.49
N LEU A 104 -0.86 0.20 5.75
CA LEU A 104 -1.92 0.95 6.41
C LEU A 104 -1.70 2.44 6.14
N LEU A 105 -2.67 3.10 5.52
CA LEU A 105 -2.71 4.55 5.34
C LEU A 105 -3.69 5.16 6.33
N LEU A 106 -3.19 5.73 7.43
CA LEU A 106 -4.01 6.26 8.52
C LEU A 106 -4.13 7.78 8.41
N PRO A 107 -5.34 8.35 8.29
CA PRO A 107 -5.55 9.79 8.40
C PRO A 107 -5.30 10.23 9.84
N LEU A 108 -4.50 11.27 10.03
CA LEU A 108 -4.22 11.83 11.35
C LEU A 108 -5.15 13.00 11.67
N PRO A 109 -5.58 13.16 12.94
CA PRO A 109 -6.38 14.30 13.34
C PRO A 109 -5.58 15.60 13.24
N LEU A 110 -6.21 16.67 12.75
CA LEU A 110 -5.59 17.99 12.54
C LEU A 110 -5.70 18.92 13.75
N SER A 111 -6.65 18.66 14.66
CA SER A 111 -6.94 19.43 15.87
C SER A 111 -7.66 18.54 16.87
N THR A 112 -7.21 18.52 18.13
CA THR A 112 -7.64 17.51 19.11
C THR A 112 -8.65 18.09 20.11
N ASP A 113 -9.94 18.03 19.77
CA ASP A 113 -11.03 18.23 20.76
C ASP A 113 -11.59 16.90 21.30
N GLY A 114 -11.04 15.75 20.90
CA GLY A 114 -11.52 14.45 21.36
C GLY A 114 -10.51 13.33 21.11
N SER A 115 -10.13 12.66 22.19
CA SER A 115 -9.05 11.69 22.32
C SER A 115 -9.29 10.34 21.61
N ASN A 116 -9.28 10.30 20.27
CA ASN A 116 -9.23 9.01 19.57
C ASN A 116 -8.11 9.04 18.54
N LEU A 117 -7.00 8.36 18.87
CA LEU A 117 -5.98 8.04 17.88
C LEU A 117 -6.61 7.14 16.80
N PRO A 118 -6.26 7.33 15.53
CA PRO A 118 -6.86 6.56 14.44
C PRO A 118 -6.61 5.07 14.66
N LYS A 119 -7.71 4.32 14.66
CA LYS A 119 -7.64 2.86 14.74
C LYS A 119 -7.25 2.29 13.37
N PRO A 120 -6.66 1.09 13.32
CA PRO A 120 -6.37 0.41 12.05
C PRO A 120 -7.60 0.24 11.14
N GLU A 121 -8.80 0.23 11.72
CA GLU A 121 -10.09 0.14 11.01
C GLU A 121 -10.42 1.40 10.18
N GLU A 122 -9.82 2.53 10.53
CA GLU A 122 -9.99 3.83 9.83
C GLU A 122 -8.98 4.00 8.69
N ALA A 123 -8.22 2.95 8.35
CA ALA A 123 -7.26 2.99 7.27
C ALA A 123 -7.94 3.24 5.92
N LEU A 124 -7.38 4.18 5.17
CA LEU A 124 -7.81 4.52 3.82
C LEU A 124 -7.18 3.59 2.79
N ARG A 125 -7.76 3.59 1.59
CA ARG A 125 -7.18 2.87 0.44
C ARG A 125 -5.82 3.45 0.08
N CYS A 126 -4.89 2.59 -0.29
CA CYS A 126 -3.53 2.99 -0.68
C CYS A 126 -3.49 3.56 -2.12
N SER A 127 -4.16 4.70 -2.33
CA SER A 127 -4.18 5.46 -3.58
C SER A 127 -3.97 6.96 -3.30
N ALA A 128 -3.32 7.65 -4.23
CA ALA A 128 -3.15 9.10 -4.22
C ALA A 128 -4.49 9.84 -4.20
N ALA A 129 -5.56 9.22 -4.74
CA ALA A 129 -6.91 9.77 -4.70
C ALA A 129 -7.47 9.87 -3.27
N SER A 130 -6.91 9.13 -2.31
CA SER A 130 -7.28 9.20 -0.90
C SER A 130 -6.50 10.26 -0.11
N LEU A 131 -5.52 10.92 -0.73
CA LEU A 131 -4.71 11.95 -0.07
C LEU A 131 -5.25 13.35 -0.39
N GLU A 132 -5.69 14.04 0.64
CA GLU A 132 -6.15 15.44 0.52
C GLU A 132 -5.03 16.44 0.86
N PRO A 133 -4.89 17.56 0.11
CA PRO A 133 -3.87 18.58 0.38
C PRO A 133 -3.94 19.21 1.77
N ARG A 134 -5.10 19.15 2.45
CA ARG A 134 -5.30 19.69 3.80
C ARG A 134 -5.02 18.67 4.90
N GLY A 135 -4.75 17.42 4.54
CA GLY A 135 -4.62 16.31 5.47
C GLY A 135 -3.19 15.99 5.89
N LEU A 136 -3.09 15.25 6.99
CA LEU A 136 -1.89 14.56 7.46
C LEU A 136 -2.17 13.06 7.40
N TYR A 137 -1.24 12.28 6.84
CA TYR A 137 -1.43 10.84 6.71
C TYR A 137 -0.18 10.08 7.16
N LEU A 138 -0.39 9.03 7.95
CA LEU A 138 0.66 8.14 8.40
C LEU A 138 0.58 6.83 7.61
N VAL A 139 1.63 6.53 6.86
CA VAL A 139 1.82 5.24 6.20
C VAL A 139 2.63 4.34 7.12
N HIS A 140 2.04 3.20 7.45
CA HIS A 140 2.64 2.19 8.30
C HIS A 140 2.86 0.88 7.54
N THR A 141 4.10 0.42 7.51
CA THR A 141 4.48 -0.92 7.04
C THR A 141 5.44 -1.59 8.04
N PRO A 142 5.71 -2.90 7.92
CA PRO A 142 6.68 -3.56 8.80
C PRO A 142 8.10 -2.99 8.73
N LEU A 143 8.47 -2.30 7.64
CA LEU A 143 9.83 -1.80 7.41
C LEU A 143 9.91 -0.27 7.42
N THR A 144 8.81 0.42 7.13
CA THR A 144 8.79 1.88 6.94
C THR A 144 7.69 2.53 7.76
N LEU A 145 7.96 3.73 8.25
CA LEU A 145 6.99 4.60 8.90
C LEU A 145 7.13 5.99 8.29
N LEU A 146 6.11 6.42 7.56
CA LEU A 146 6.17 7.64 6.75
C LEU A 146 5.00 8.56 7.09
N LEU A 147 5.30 9.82 7.39
CA LEU A 147 4.31 10.86 7.61
C LEU A 147 4.26 11.77 6.39
N TRP A 148 3.15 11.72 5.66
CA TRP A 148 2.88 12.63 4.56
C TRP A 148 2.17 13.89 5.05
N VAL A 149 2.63 15.03 4.58
CA VAL A 149 2.11 16.36 4.92
C VAL A 149 1.64 17.06 3.65
N GLY A 150 0.34 17.39 3.60
CA GLY A 150 -0.25 18.13 2.49
C GLY A 150 0.15 19.60 2.46
N THR A 151 0.15 20.19 1.27
CA THR A 151 0.54 21.60 1.03
C THR A 151 -0.37 22.62 1.71
N GLN A 152 -1.63 22.26 2.01
CA GLN A 152 -2.66 23.14 2.58
C GLN A 152 -3.02 22.77 4.03
N VAL A 153 -2.13 22.05 4.73
CA VAL A 153 -2.32 21.76 6.16
C VAL A 153 -2.35 23.09 6.95
N PRO A 154 -3.28 23.26 7.91
CA PRO A 154 -3.36 24.46 8.71
C PRO A 154 -2.05 24.78 9.44
N ALA A 155 -1.66 26.06 9.45
CA ALA A 155 -0.42 26.51 10.11
C ALA A 155 -0.41 26.19 11.61
N CYS A 156 -1.57 26.19 12.27
CA CYS A 156 -1.70 25.77 13.68
C CYS A 156 -1.23 24.32 13.89
N THR A 157 -1.68 23.39 13.05
CA THR A 157 -1.26 21.99 13.08
C THR A 157 0.24 21.84 12.83
N LEU A 158 0.81 22.63 11.92
CA LEU A 158 2.26 22.62 11.66
C LEU A 158 3.07 23.10 12.87
N VAL A 159 2.60 24.15 13.57
CA VAL A 159 3.23 24.64 14.79
C VAL A 159 3.12 23.60 15.90
N GLU A 160 1.95 22.99 16.07
CA GLU A 160 1.73 21.97 17.09
C GLU A 160 2.53 20.69 16.85
N LEU A 161 2.76 20.28 15.60
CA LEU A 161 3.45 19.02 15.30
C LEU A 161 4.96 19.19 15.07
N PHE A 162 5.37 20.25 14.37
CA PHE A 162 6.74 20.47 13.90
C PHE A 162 7.41 21.71 14.48
N ASN A 163 6.72 22.51 15.29
CA ASN A 163 7.20 23.80 15.79
C ASN A 163 7.56 24.79 14.66
N THR A 164 6.85 24.72 13.52
CA THR A 164 7.02 25.64 12.40
C THR A 164 5.67 26.12 11.88
N SER A 165 5.56 27.39 11.51
CA SER A 165 4.34 27.98 10.92
C SER A 165 4.30 27.91 9.40
N CYS A 166 5.40 27.53 8.76
CA CYS A 166 5.53 27.51 7.31
C CYS A 166 5.76 26.10 6.77
N PHE A 167 5.03 25.74 5.72
CA PHE A 167 5.17 24.43 5.05
C PHE A 167 6.53 24.28 4.37
N SER A 168 7.10 25.35 3.83
CA SER A 168 8.39 25.27 3.12
C SER A 168 9.56 24.93 4.04
N SER A 169 9.53 25.39 5.29
CA SER A 169 10.54 25.12 6.32
C SER A 169 10.38 23.76 7.00
N LEU A 170 9.37 22.96 6.64
CA LEU A 170 9.23 21.61 7.17
C LEU A 170 10.42 20.73 6.78
N PRO A 171 10.92 19.90 7.71
CA PRO A 171 11.93 18.90 7.39
C PRO A 171 11.35 17.89 6.39
N SER A 172 12.22 17.41 5.50
CA SER A 172 11.91 16.34 4.55
C SER A 172 12.96 15.26 4.69
N GLY A 173 12.53 13.99 4.73
CA GLY A 173 13.40 12.86 4.96
C GLY A 173 13.30 12.26 6.36
N GLU A 174 14.31 11.48 6.73
CA GLU A 174 14.43 10.88 8.06
C GLU A 174 14.46 11.96 9.15
N THR A 175 13.43 12.00 9.99
CA THR A 175 13.23 13.09 10.96
C THR A 175 12.71 12.54 12.28
N LYS A 176 13.12 13.16 13.39
CA LYS A 176 12.48 12.96 14.70
C LYS A 176 11.51 14.10 14.96
N LEU A 177 10.28 13.79 15.37
CA LEU A 177 9.33 14.83 15.76
C LEU A 177 9.85 15.57 17.01
N PRO A 178 9.67 16.90 17.08
CA PRO A 178 10.04 17.66 18.27
C PRO A 178 9.18 17.24 19.47
N VAL A 179 9.76 17.39 20.66
CA VAL A 179 9.07 17.13 21.93
C VAL A 179 8.32 18.40 22.33
N LEU A 180 7.05 18.47 21.95
CA LEU A 180 6.13 19.55 22.26
C LEU A 180 5.05 19.07 23.25
N GLU A 181 4.68 19.95 24.18
CA GLU A 181 3.66 19.72 25.22
C GLU A 181 2.26 20.13 24.75
N ASN A 182 1.82 19.56 23.63
CA ASN A 182 0.45 19.74 23.14
C ASN A 182 -0.19 18.38 22.83
N HIS A 183 -1.52 18.33 22.87
CA HIS A 183 -2.29 17.09 22.72
C HIS A 183 -2.02 16.37 21.39
N LEU A 184 -1.89 17.12 20.29
CA LEU A 184 -1.66 16.58 18.96
C LEU A 184 -0.29 15.90 18.85
N SER A 185 0.77 16.59 19.28
CA SER A 185 2.14 16.10 19.26
C SER A 185 2.31 14.91 20.20
N ILE A 186 1.76 14.97 21.41
CA ILE A 186 1.76 13.85 22.36
C ILE A 186 1.02 12.65 21.78
N GLY A 187 -0.15 12.86 21.20
CA GLY A 187 -0.97 11.82 20.57
C GLY A 187 -0.24 11.12 19.42
N ILE A 188 0.28 11.89 18.46
CA ILE A 188 1.00 11.34 17.30
C ILE A 188 2.28 10.63 17.73
N ARG A 189 3.07 11.20 18.65
CA ARG A 189 4.25 10.51 19.21
C ARG A 189 3.85 9.20 19.92
N SER A 190 2.76 9.21 20.69
CA SER A 190 2.25 8.00 21.34
C SER A 190 1.84 6.94 20.33
N LEU A 191 1.13 7.32 19.26
CA LEU A 191 0.76 6.41 18.17
C LEU A 191 2.00 5.80 17.51
N ILE A 192 2.98 6.62 17.16
CA ILE A 192 4.24 6.16 16.56
C ILE A 192 4.96 5.18 17.49
N ASN A 193 5.00 5.47 18.79
CA ASN A 193 5.61 4.59 19.79
C ASN A 193 4.87 3.25 19.89
N THR A 194 3.54 3.26 19.89
CA THR A 194 2.72 2.03 19.89
C THR A 194 2.94 1.20 18.62
N LEU A 195 3.02 1.84 17.45
CA LEU A 195 3.29 1.15 16.19
C LEU A 195 4.71 0.56 16.12
N ASN A 196 5.67 1.18 16.83
CA ASN A 196 7.04 0.69 16.95
C ASN A 196 7.21 -0.37 18.04
N SER A 197 6.42 -0.36 19.12
CA SER A 197 6.51 -1.39 20.17
C SER A 197 6.02 -2.76 19.70
N GLY A 198 5.05 -2.79 18.78
CA GLY A 198 4.61 -4.03 18.12
C GLY A 198 5.51 -4.47 16.95
N ALA A 199 6.57 -3.72 16.64
CA ALA A 199 7.45 -4.01 15.52
C ALA A 199 8.63 -4.91 15.92
N SER A 200 9.04 -5.79 15.02
CA SER A 200 10.29 -6.56 15.19
C SER A 200 11.56 -5.69 15.14
N CYS A 201 11.48 -4.54 14.46
CA CYS A 201 12.55 -3.56 14.36
C CYS A 201 11.99 -2.15 14.55
N THR A 202 12.69 -1.30 15.32
CA THR A 202 12.32 0.11 15.45
C THR A 202 12.43 0.83 14.12
N ARG A 203 11.34 1.45 13.68
CA ARG A 203 11.29 2.20 12.41
C ARG A 203 11.53 3.68 12.71
N LYS A 204 12.37 4.28 11.89
CA LYS A 204 12.57 5.72 11.91
C LYS A 204 11.46 6.39 11.13
N LEU A 205 10.99 7.54 11.62
CA LEU A 205 9.98 8.32 10.94
C LEU A 205 10.59 9.03 9.74
N TRP A 206 9.93 8.92 8.59
CA TRP A 206 10.27 9.64 7.38
C TRP A 206 9.18 10.67 7.07
N VAL A 207 9.52 11.95 7.01
CA VAL A 207 8.55 13.01 6.68
C VAL A 207 8.60 13.26 5.18
N VAL A 208 7.44 13.26 4.54
CA VAL A 208 7.26 13.54 3.11
C VAL A 208 6.35 14.73 2.94
N LYS A 209 6.80 15.71 2.16
CA LYS A 209 6.00 16.88 1.82
C LYS A 209 5.38 16.68 0.45
N GLN A 210 4.10 17.01 0.32
CA GLN A 210 3.44 17.00 -0.98
C GLN A 210 4.21 17.90 -1.98
N GLY A 211 4.56 17.34 -3.14
CA GLY A 211 5.30 18.03 -4.20
C GLY A 211 6.82 18.08 -4.02
N ASP A 212 7.41 17.42 -3.01
CA ASP A 212 8.87 17.34 -2.87
C ASP A 212 9.47 16.06 -3.47
N SER A 213 10.80 15.95 -3.46
CA SER A 213 11.53 14.79 -4.00
C SER A 213 11.31 13.49 -3.22
N CYS A 214 11.00 13.56 -1.92
CA CYS A 214 10.68 12.42 -1.08
C CYS A 214 9.29 11.85 -1.36
N GLU A 215 8.42 12.54 -2.11
CA GLU A 215 7.10 12.02 -2.49
C GLU A 215 7.19 10.72 -3.31
N GLU A 216 8.31 10.50 -4.01
CA GLU A 216 8.59 9.21 -4.66
C GLU A 216 8.60 8.04 -3.67
N ALA A 217 9.04 8.26 -2.42
CA ALA A 217 9.02 7.23 -1.38
C ALA A 217 7.59 6.83 -1.01
N LEU A 218 6.67 7.81 -0.95
CA LEU A 218 5.25 7.55 -0.72
C LEU A 218 4.62 6.77 -1.89
N GLN A 219 4.93 7.14 -3.13
CA GLN A 219 4.34 6.51 -4.33
C GLN A 219 4.53 4.98 -4.36
N ARG A 220 5.62 4.46 -3.80
CA ARG A 220 5.87 3.01 -3.69
C ARG A 220 4.87 2.30 -2.77
N HIS A 221 4.30 3.02 -1.81
CA HIS A 221 3.33 2.51 -0.84
C HIS A 221 1.87 2.70 -1.30
N LEU A 222 1.62 3.48 -2.36
CA LEU A 222 0.30 3.65 -2.98
C LEU A 222 0.03 2.49 -3.95
N VAL A 223 -0.15 1.30 -3.38
CA VAL A 223 -0.17 0.02 -4.11
C VAL A 223 -1.39 -0.16 -5.02
N GLU A 224 -2.35 0.75 -5.03
CA GLU A 224 -3.47 0.69 -5.97
C GLU A 224 -3.24 1.51 -7.24
N ASP A 225 -2.31 2.45 -7.22
CA ASP A 225 -2.00 3.30 -8.36
C ASP A 225 -0.97 2.65 -9.31
N LYS A 226 -0.70 3.33 -10.43
CA LYS A 226 0.41 2.95 -11.31
C LYS A 226 1.73 3.22 -10.59
N SER A 227 2.62 2.24 -10.59
CA SER A 227 3.93 2.39 -9.95
C SER A 227 4.88 3.18 -10.86
N PRO A 228 5.69 4.10 -10.30
CA PRO A 228 6.73 4.80 -11.07
C PRO A 228 7.80 3.86 -11.62
N ASN A 229 7.97 2.67 -11.02
CA ASN A 229 8.89 1.63 -11.46
C ASN A 229 8.27 0.66 -12.48
N GLY A 230 7.03 0.93 -12.91
CA GLY A 230 6.27 0.08 -13.82
C GLY A 230 5.29 -0.85 -13.11
N GLY A 231 4.28 -1.30 -13.85
CA GLY A 231 3.18 -2.10 -13.33
C GLY A 231 1.83 -1.37 -13.38
N ALA A 232 0.77 -2.15 -13.58
CA ALA A 232 -0.57 -1.65 -13.79
C ALA A 232 -1.20 -1.13 -12.47
N SER A 233 -2.14 -0.18 -12.59
CA SER A 233 -3.00 0.17 -11.45
C SER A 233 -3.86 -1.04 -11.06
N TYR A 234 -4.47 -0.99 -9.88
CA TYR A 234 -5.38 -2.05 -9.45
C TYR A 234 -6.57 -2.18 -10.41
N ALA A 235 -7.13 -1.06 -10.90
CA ALA A 235 -8.23 -1.06 -11.85
C ALA A 235 -7.83 -1.71 -13.20
N ASP A 236 -6.68 -1.32 -13.74
CA ASP A 236 -6.14 -1.90 -14.98
C ASP A 236 -5.89 -3.41 -14.80
N PHE A 237 -5.33 -3.83 -13.66
CA PHE A 237 -5.05 -5.22 -13.37
C PHE A 237 -6.33 -6.07 -13.29
N LEU A 238 -7.38 -5.56 -12.61
CA LEU A 238 -8.69 -6.22 -12.57
C LEU A 238 -9.31 -6.36 -13.96
N TYR A 239 -9.20 -5.34 -14.80
CA TYR A 239 -9.65 -5.40 -16.18
C TYR A 239 -8.93 -6.50 -16.96
N HIS A 240 -7.60 -6.57 -16.86
CA HIS A 240 -6.81 -7.62 -17.51
C HIS A 240 -7.18 -9.03 -17.01
N LEU A 241 -7.36 -9.21 -15.70
CA LEU A 241 -7.81 -10.49 -15.13
C LEU A 241 -9.18 -10.89 -15.69
N HIS A 242 -10.12 -9.94 -15.76
CA HIS A 242 -11.45 -10.21 -16.30
C HIS A 242 -11.40 -10.67 -17.75
N VAL A 243 -10.74 -9.89 -18.63
CA VAL A 243 -10.64 -10.20 -20.06
C VAL A 243 -9.98 -11.57 -20.28
N ASN A 244 -8.88 -11.86 -19.58
CA ASN A 244 -8.17 -13.13 -19.75
C ASN A 244 -8.96 -14.32 -19.18
N SER A 245 -9.64 -14.14 -18.04
CA SER A 245 -10.47 -15.22 -17.45
C SER A 245 -11.65 -15.60 -18.34
N VAL A 246 -12.23 -14.63 -19.06
CA VAL A 246 -13.31 -14.89 -20.03
C VAL A 246 -12.74 -15.59 -21.27
N ARG A 247 -11.56 -15.18 -21.75
CA ARG A 247 -10.90 -15.80 -22.90
C ARG A 247 -10.58 -17.28 -22.66
N LEU A 248 -10.17 -17.66 -21.45
CA LEU A 248 -9.88 -19.06 -21.11
C LEU A 248 -11.12 -19.98 -21.07
N LEU A 249 -12.33 -19.39 -21.08
CA LEU A 249 -13.60 -20.13 -21.04
C LEU A 249 -14.28 -20.22 -22.41
N GLN A 250 -13.71 -19.58 -23.44
CA GLN A 250 -14.14 -19.67 -24.83
C GLN A 250 -13.37 -20.79 -25.53
#